data_AF-A0A8J7QVI4-F1
#
_entry.id   AF-A0A8J7QVI4-F1
#
_cell.length_a   1.000
_cell.length_b   1.000
_cell.length_c   1.000
_cell.angle_alpha   90.00
_cell.angle_beta   90.00
_cell.angle_gamma   90.00
#
_symmetry.space_group_name_H-M   'P 1'
#
loop_
_entity.id
_entity.type
_entity.pdbx_description
1 polymer ?
#
loop_
_entity_poly.entity_id
_entity_poly.type
_entity_poly.pdbx_seq_one_letter_code
_entity_poly.pdbx_strand_id
1 'polypeptide(L)'
;MESGRFKADSVVYWGRVAAGTALGLIFFFFWRGVPGSFTPISIALVIYLATYYVFRLVFKIAPEDVGGESQLYLKGIGGFFFSWLFTWILLSSFAV
;
A
#
# COMPACT_ATOMS: atom_id res chain seq x y z
N MET A 1 27.74 -7.21 -0.23
CA MET A 1 26.50 -7.07 -1.02
C MET A 1 25.22 -6.98 -0.16
N GLU A 2 25.31 -6.99 1.18
CA GLU A 2 24.14 -7.08 2.06
C GLU A 2 23.44 -5.72 2.34
N SER A 3 24.16 -4.60 2.25
CA SER A 3 23.61 -3.28 2.59
C SER A 3 22.59 -2.74 1.58
N GLY A 4 22.67 -3.17 0.31
CA GLY A 4 21.71 -2.75 -0.73
C GLY A 4 20.33 -3.35 -0.53
N ARG A 5 20.27 -4.62 -0.09
CA ARG A 5 19.05 -5.38 0.14
C ARG A 5 18.20 -4.77 1.25
N PHE A 6 18.84 -4.39 2.36
CA PHE A 6 18.16 -3.76 3.50
C PHE A 6 17.47 -2.43 3.12
N LYS A 7 18.05 -1.68 2.18
CA LYS A 7 17.51 -0.42 1.70
C LYS A 7 16.29 -0.64 0.80
N ALA A 8 16.38 -1.58 -0.16
CA ALA A 8 15.25 -1.91 -1.04
C ALA A 8 14.05 -2.45 -0.23
N ASP A 9 14.32 -3.34 0.71
CA ASP A 9 13.35 -3.90 1.64
C ASP A 9 12.60 -2.84 2.44
N SER A 10 13.35 -1.88 2.99
CA SER A 10 12.78 -0.78 3.76
C SER A 10 11.94 0.15 2.89
N VAL A 11 12.39 0.44 1.66
CA VAL A 11 11.67 1.29 0.71
C VAL A 11 10.35 0.65 0.30
N VAL A 12 10.31 -0.66 0.04
CA VAL A 12 9.06 -1.37 -0.30
C VAL A 12 8.09 -1.33 0.88
N TYR A 13 8.57 -1.61 2.09
CA TYR A 13 7.73 -1.58 3.29
C TYR A 13 7.14 -0.18 3.55
N TRP A 14 7.99 0.84 3.66
CA TRP A 14 7.54 2.20 3.94
C TRP A 14 6.76 2.83 2.79
N GLY A 15 7.09 2.47 1.54
CA GLY A 15 6.32 2.87 0.37
C GLY A 15 4.89 2.33 0.40
N ARG A 16 4.71 1.07 0.83
CA ARG A 16 3.38 0.46 1.01
C ARG A 16 2.61 1.07 2.18
N VAL A 17 3.29 1.36 3.29
CA VAL A 17 2.68 2.08 4.42
C VAL A 17 2.18 3.46 3.97
N ALA A 18 3.03 4.24 3.27
CA ALA A 18 2.67 5.55 2.74
C ALA A 18 1.50 5.47 1.73
N ALA A 19 1.52 4.48 0.82
CA ALA A 19 0.43 4.24 -0.12
C ALA A 19 -0.89 3.88 0.59
N GLY A 20 -0.83 3.05 1.64
CA GLY A 20 -1.99 2.72 2.46
C GLY A 20 -2.57 3.94 3.16
N THR A 21 -1.72 4.75 3.82
CA THR A 21 -2.14 6.01 4.45
C THR A 21 -2.76 6.97 3.44
N ALA A 22 -2.16 7.15 2.26
CA ALA A 22 -2.70 7.99 1.20
C ALA A 22 -4.07 7.48 0.72
N LEU A 23 -4.23 6.17 0.56
CA LEU A 23 -5.51 5.57 0.22
C LEU A 23 -6.58 5.82 1.30
N GLY A 24 -6.18 5.75 2.58
CA GLY A 24 -7.08 6.02 3.70
C GLY A 24 -7.59 7.46 3.72
N LEU A 25 -6.71 8.41 3.39
CA LEU A 25 -7.10 9.83 3.20
C LEU A 25 -8.07 9.98 2.03
N ILE A 26 -7.79 9.35 0.89
CA ILE A 26 -8.69 9.39 -0.28
C ILE A 26 -10.06 8.84 0.10
N PHE A 27 -10.12 7.73 0.84
CA PHE A 27 -11.40 7.15 1.23
C PHE A 27 -12.13 8.06 2.22
N PHE A 28 -11.44 8.66 3.18
CA PHE A 28 -12.07 9.62 4.08
C PHE A 28 -12.78 10.77 3.34
N PHE A 29 -12.12 11.39 2.36
CA PHE A 29 -12.69 12.53 1.63
C PHE A 29 -13.73 12.15 0.58
N PHE A 30 -13.53 11.04 -0.14
CA PHE A 30 -14.31 10.72 -1.35
C PHE A 30 -15.28 9.55 -1.19
N TRP A 31 -15.18 8.74 -0.12
CA TRP A 31 -16.00 7.52 0.04
C TRP A 31 -17.49 7.81 0.28
N ARG A 32 -17.83 8.93 0.93
CA ARG A 32 -19.22 9.27 1.32
C ARG A 32 -20.20 9.41 0.13
N GLY A 33 -19.72 9.42 -1.11
CA GLY A 33 -20.53 9.62 -2.31
C GLY A 33 -20.43 8.51 -3.37
N VAL A 34 -19.81 7.37 -3.10
CA VAL A 34 -19.60 6.30 -4.11
C VAL A 34 -20.82 5.36 -4.14
N PRO A 35 -21.67 5.37 -5.20
CA PRO A 35 -22.78 4.45 -5.34
C PRO A 35 -22.32 3.17 -6.07
N GLY A 36 -22.59 2.00 -5.48
CA GLY A 36 -22.64 0.73 -6.22
C GLY A 36 -21.33 -0.06 -6.38
N SER A 37 -21.53 -1.39 -6.49
CA SER A 37 -20.69 -2.52 -6.91
C SER A 37 -19.25 -2.69 -6.38
N PHE A 38 -18.48 -1.62 -6.18
CA PHE A 38 -17.10 -1.73 -5.71
C PHE A 38 -17.02 -1.55 -4.21
N THR A 39 -16.65 -2.63 -3.53
CA THR A 39 -16.38 -2.57 -2.09
C THR A 39 -15.05 -1.86 -1.81
N PRO A 40 -14.88 -1.22 -0.64
CA PRO A 40 -13.63 -0.55 -0.29
C PRO A 40 -12.44 -1.52 -0.35
N ILE A 41 -12.67 -2.78 0.01
CA ILE A 41 -11.67 -3.85 -0.02
C ILE A 41 -11.25 -4.19 -1.46
N SER A 42 -12.17 -4.19 -2.44
CA SER A 42 -11.83 -4.44 -3.85
C SER A 42 -10.89 -3.36 -4.40
N ILE A 43 -11.16 -2.09 -4.08
CA ILE A 43 -10.31 -0.98 -4.52
C ILE A 43 -8.94 -1.06 -3.83
N ALA A 44 -8.91 -1.32 -2.52
CA ALA A 44 -7.65 -1.48 -1.80
C ALA A 44 -6.78 -2.60 -2.37
N LEU A 45 -7.37 -3.74 -2.76
CA LEU A 45 -6.66 -4.83 -3.43
C LEU A 45 -6.08 -4.40 -4.78
N VAL A 46 -6.84 -3.68 -5.62
CA VAL A 46 -6.34 -3.19 -6.91
C VAL A 46 -5.18 -2.22 -6.72
N ILE A 47 -5.30 -1.27 -5.79
CA ILE A 47 -4.23 -0.32 -5.46
C ILE A 47 -3.00 -1.05 -4.90
N TYR A 48 -3.21 -2.04 -4.03
CA TYR A 48 -2.14 -2.87 -3.50
C TYR A 48 -1.36 -3.59 -4.62
N LEU A 49 -2.07 -4.22 -5.55
CA LEU A 49 -1.46 -4.86 -6.72
C LEU A 49 -0.74 -3.84 -7.61
N ALA A 50 -1.29 -2.64 -7.76
CA ALA A 50 -0.63 -1.56 -8.49
C ALA A 50 0.71 -1.15 -7.83
N THR A 51 0.84 -1.24 -6.49
CA THR A 51 2.12 -0.93 -5.82
C THR A 51 3.27 -1.80 -6.32
N TYR A 52 3.02 -3.07 -6.66
CA TYR A 52 4.04 -3.95 -7.24
C TYR A 52 4.62 -3.37 -8.52
N TYR A 53 3.76 -2.93 -9.44
CA TYR A 53 4.18 -2.32 -10.70
C TYR A 53 4.88 -0.97 -10.47
N VAL A 54 4.44 -0.18 -9.49
CA VAL A 54 5.12 1.07 -9.13
C VAL A 54 6.55 0.80 -8.65
N PHE A 55 6.76 -0.17 -7.76
CA PHE A 55 8.12 -0.50 -7.31
C PHE A 55 9.00 -1.04 -8.44
N ARG A 56 8.44 -1.88 -9.31
CA ARG A 56 9.18 -2.49 -10.42
C ARG A 56 9.51 -1.50 -11.54
N LEU A 57 8.54 -0.68 -11.96
CA LEU A 57 8.67 0.18 -13.14
C LEU A 57 9.18 1.59 -12.79
N VAL A 58 8.70 2.17 -11.69
CA VAL A 58 9.04 3.54 -11.29
C VAL A 58 10.30 3.55 -10.45
N PHE A 59 10.34 2.74 -9.39
CA PHE A 59 11.49 2.68 -8.49
C PHE A 59 12.61 1.74 -8.96
N LYS A 60 12.38 1.00 -10.05
CA LYS A 60 13.34 0.06 -10.65
C LYS A 60 13.90 -0.96 -9.65
N ILE A 61 13.10 -1.35 -8.65
CA ILE A 61 13.46 -2.36 -7.67
C ILE A 61 13.21 -3.72 -8.31
N ALA A 62 14.26 -4.50 -8.53
CA ALA A 62 14.13 -5.83 -9.06
C ALA A 62 13.65 -6.78 -7.94
N PRO A 63 12.91 -7.87 -8.28
CA PRO A 63 12.56 -8.90 -7.30
C PRO A 63 13.78 -9.49 -6.59
N GLU A 64 14.91 -9.56 -7.29
CA GLU A 64 16.20 -10.03 -6.78
C GLU A 64 16.70 -9.18 -5.60
N ASP A 65 16.42 -7.88 -5.62
CA ASP A 65 16.86 -6.92 -4.60
C ASP A 65 16.14 -7.07 -3.26
N VAL A 66 15.06 -7.86 -3.21
CA VAL A 66 14.24 -8.08 -2.00
C VAL A 66 14.11 -9.56 -1.63
N GLY A 67 14.88 -10.44 -2.27
CA GLY A 67 14.88 -11.88 -1.98
C GLY A 67 13.84 -12.69 -2.75
N GLY A 68 13.37 -12.19 -3.90
CA GLY A 68 12.52 -12.90 -4.86
C GLY A 68 11.14 -12.27 -5.08
N GLU A 69 10.41 -12.77 -6.08
CA GLU A 69 9.09 -12.23 -6.46
C GLU A 69 8.06 -12.34 -5.33
N SER A 70 8.06 -13.46 -4.60
CA SER A 70 7.17 -13.68 -3.46
C SER A 70 7.41 -12.67 -2.35
N GLN A 71 8.67 -12.34 -2.07
CA GLN A 71 9.01 -11.32 -1.06
C GLN A 71 8.57 -9.93 -1.50
N LEU A 72 8.77 -9.57 -2.77
CA LEU A 72 8.26 -8.29 -3.30
C LEU A 72 6.74 -8.19 -3.18
N TYR A 73 6.01 -9.30 -3.37
CA TYR A 73 4.55 -9.33 -3.24
C TYR A 73 4.05 -9.33 -1.80
N LEU A 74 4.69 -10.02 -0.86
CA LEU A 74 4.20 -10.16 0.52
C LEU A 74 4.71 -9.06 1.45
N LYS A 75 5.87 -8.48 1.18
CA LYS A 75 6.54 -7.56 2.10
C LYS A 75 5.77 -6.26 2.27
N GLY A 76 5.32 -5.96 3.49
CA GLY A 76 4.54 -4.75 3.74
C GLY A 76 3.06 -4.86 3.35
N ILE A 77 2.54 -6.06 3.07
CA ILE A 77 1.09 -6.28 2.89
C ILE A 77 0.30 -5.81 4.11
N GLY A 78 0.71 -6.26 5.29
CA GLY A 78 0.09 -5.87 6.54
C GLY A 78 0.19 -4.36 6.75
N GLY A 79 1.37 -3.78 6.52
CA GLY A 79 1.59 -2.33 6.61
C GLY A 79 0.60 -1.55 5.75
N PHE A 80 0.44 -1.91 4.48
CA PHE A 80 -0.52 -1.26 3.59
C PHE A 80 -1.96 -1.31 4.13
N PHE A 81 -2.47 -2.51 4.44
CA PHE A 81 -3.88 -2.67 4.85
C PHE A 81 -4.14 -2.07 6.23
N PHE A 82 -3.23 -2.24 7.19
CA PHE A 82 -3.36 -1.62 8.50
C PHE A 82 -3.30 -0.10 8.41
N SER A 83 -2.36 0.47 7.67
CA SER A 83 -2.27 1.93 7.50
C SER A 83 -3.50 2.51 6.81
N TRP A 84 -4.01 1.84 5.76
CA TRP A 84 -5.24 2.25 5.09
C TRP A 84 -6.46 2.25 6.02
N LEU A 85 -6.72 1.11 6.70
CA LEU A 85 -7.86 0.99 7.61
C LEU A 85 -7.72 1.92 8.80
N PHE A 86 -6.53 1.98 9.41
CA PHE A 86 -6.27 2.83 10.56
C PHE A 86 -6.51 4.30 10.23
N THR A 87 -5.91 4.81 9.14
CA THR A 87 -6.09 6.21 8.74
C THR A 87 -7.56 6.50 8.41
N TRP A 88 -8.23 5.64 7.65
CA TRP A 88 -9.61 5.87 7.25
C TRP A 88 -10.58 5.84 8.43
N ILE A 89 -10.47 4.84 9.31
CA ILE A 89 -11.33 4.70 10.49
C ILE A 89 -11.08 5.84 11.46
N LEU A 90 -9.81 6.12 11.78
CA LEU A 90 -9.43 7.18 12.72
C LEU A 90 -10.01 8.53 12.31
N LEU A 91 -9.84 8.93 11.05
CA LEU A 91 -10.38 10.20 10.55
C LEU A 91 -11.90 10.21 10.53
N SER A 92 -12.51 9.08 10.15
CA SER A 92 -13.96 8.94 10.17
C SER A 92 -14.53 9.06 11.59
N SER A 93 -13.81 8.60 12.61
CA SER A 93 -14.22 8.74 14.03
C SER A 93 -14.24 10.19 14.51
N PHE A 94 -13.42 11.08 13.95
CA PHE A 94 -13.43 12.52 14.28
C PHE A 94 -14.43 13.33 13.44
N ALA A 95 -14.94 12.75 12.35
CA ALA A 95 -15.87 13.42 11.43
C ALA A 95 -17.34 13.00 11.64
N VAL A 96 -17.62 12.35 12.77
CA VAL A 96 -18.94 12.04 13.32
C VAL A 96 -19.30 13.07 14.37
#